data_AF-A0A150VAT3-F1
#
_entry.id   AF-A0A150VAT3-F1
#
_cell.length_a   1.000
_cell.length_b   1.000
_cell.length_c   1.000
_cell.angle_alpha   90.00
_cell.angle_beta   90.00
_cell.angle_gamma   90.00
#
_symmetry.space_group_name_H-M   'P 1'
#
loop_
_entity.id
_entity.type
_entity.pdbx_description
1 polymer ?
#
loop_
_entity_poly.entity_id
_entity_poly.type
_entity_poly.pdbx_seq_one_letter_code
_entity_poly.pdbx_strand_id
1 'polypeptide(L)'
;PGTSPLPATTSELIMRISDADSMLNEAVRVQSEVAAMTLAREALASYPSPIVPAVYAWEGSVLASDQSQHLLTPGWVLSESLPGSMLSDKWDSLGSGAKREVLEQIATIFQKLQAYKLPDSIKGYGGLNFDSDGNVIVGPTPIWGGGPCATYTELYTEYLQTQLAFAHKCDVVNGWNGCGLLPRIMKFAKEGLKPLLLQIESESKLRPTFVHADFGK
;
A
#
# COMPACT_ATOMS: atom_id res chain seq x y z
N PRO A 1 -12.47 2.98 12.69
CA PRO A 1 -12.21 4.19 11.85
C PRO A 1 -12.33 3.82 10.37
N GLY A 2 -12.59 4.80 9.48
CA GLY A 2 -12.70 4.54 8.03
C GLY A 2 -13.93 3.72 7.61
N THR A 3 -14.97 3.64 8.44
CA THR A 3 -16.19 2.85 8.19
C THR A 3 -17.41 3.75 7.97
N SER A 4 -18.34 3.28 7.14
CA SER A 4 -19.66 3.85 6.93
C SER A 4 -20.75 2.92 7.51
N PRO A 5 -21.91 3.44 7.93
CA PRO A 5 -23.04 2.60 8.31
C PRO A 5 -23.48 1.69 7.16
N LEU A 6 -23.83 0.44 7.47
CA LEU A 6 -24.42 -0.49 6.52
C LEU A 6 -25.88 -0.08 6.23
N PRO A 7 -26.26 0.21 4.97
CA PRO A 7 -27.66 0.48 4.63
C PRO A 7 -28.56 -0.72 4.91
N ALA A 8 -29.75 -0.48 5.48
CA ALA A 8 -30.71 -1.55 5.79
C ALA A 8 -31.24 -2.29 4.55
N THR A 9 -31.10 -1.70 3.36
CA THR A 9 -31.53 -2.26 2.08
C THR A 9 -30.44 -3.08 1.39
N THR A 10 -29.25 -3.23 1.99
CA THR A 10 -28.14 -3.95 1.37
C THR A 10 -28.42 -5.46 1.30
N SER A 11 -28.43 -6.00 0.08
CA SER A 11 -28.61 -7.43 -0.19
C SER A 11 -27.31 -8.15 -0.58
N GLU A 12 -26.29 -7.41 -1.00
CA GLU A 12 -25.02 -7.95 -1.47
C GLU A 12 -23.84 -7.20 -0.83
N LEU A 13 -22.81 -7.97 -0.46
CA LEU A 13 -21.62 -7.49 0.25
C LEU A 13 -20.40 -8.23 -0.28
N ILE A 14 -19.25 -7.56 -0.20
CA ILE A 14 -17.95 -8.17 -0.46
C ILE A 14 -17.21 -8.33 0.86
N MET A 15 -16.82 -9.57 1.18
CA MET A 15 -15.93 -9.87 2.29
C MET A 15 -14.57 -10.29 1.74
N ARG A 16 -13.51 -9.57 2.14
CA ARG A 16 -12.13 -9.88 1.79
C ARG A 16 -11.40 -10.33 3.05
N ILE A 17 -10.75 -11.49 2.98
CA ILE A 17 -10.01 -12.10 4.09
C ILE A 17 -8.54 -12.11 3.70
N SER A 18 -7.67 -11.84 4.68
CA SER A 18 -6.23 -11.80 4.44
C SER A 18 -5.66 -13.18 4.21
N ASP A 19 -4.72 -13.26 3.27
CA ASP A 19 -3.99 -14.48 2.95
C ASP A 19 -2.70 -14.50 3.77
N ALA A 20 -2.62 -15.45 4.70
CA ALA A 20 -1.47 -15.62 5.58
C ALA A 20 -0.18 -15.97 4.81
N ASP A 21 -0.30 -16.54 3.61
CA ASP A 21 0.84 -16.93 2.76
C ASP A 21 1.29 -15.79 1.83
N SER A 22 0.66 -14.62 1.89
CA SER A 22 0.95 -13.49 1.00
C SER A 22 2.33 -12.84 1.22
N MET A 23 3.07 -13.27 2.25
CA MET A 23 4.37 -12.70 2.65
C MET A 23 4.31 -11.18 2.84
N LEU A 24 3.16 -10.65 3.29
CA LEU A 24 2.96 -9.25 3.62
C LEU A 24 3.05 -9.02 5.13
N ASN A 25 3.11 -7.74 5.53
CA ASN A 25 3.04 -7.33 6.93
C ASN A 25 1.57 -7.37 7.41
N GLU A 26 1.12 -8.57 7.79
CA GLU A 26 -0.26 -8.83 8.20
C GLU A 26 -0.70 -8.02 9.43
N ALA A 27 0.24 -7.54 10.26
CA ALA A 27 -0.08 -6.72 11.42
C ALA A 27 -0.69 -5.36 11.07
N VAL A 28 -0.40 -4.83 9.87
CA VAL A 28 -0.86 -3.51 9.43
C VAL A 28 -1.63 -3.53 8.12
N ARG A 29 -1.69 -4.69 7.44
CA ARG A 29 -2.24 -4.83 6.08
C ARG A 29 -3.66 -4.30 5.96
N VAL A 30 -4.60 -4.86 6.73
CA VAL A 30 -6.02 -4.47 6.67
C VAL A 30 -6.21 -3.00 7.04
N GLN A 31 -5.57 -2.56 8.12
CA GLN A 31 -5.70 -1.19 8.59
C GLN A 31 -5.15 -0.19 7.56
N SER A 32 -3.99 -0.48 6.96
CA SER A 32 -3.41 0.34 5.90
C SER A 32 -4.28 0.39 4.66
N GLU A 33 -4.95 -0.70 4.32
CA GLU A 33 -5.87 -0.74 3.20
C GLU A 33 -7.08 0.16 3.44
N VAL A 34 -7.72 0.06 4.60
CA VAL A 34 -8.88 0.89 4.94
C VAL A 34 -8.51 2.38 5.04
N ALA A 35 -7.34 2.69 5.59
CA ALA A 35 -6.81 4.06 5.59
C ALA A 35 -6.58 4.59 4.16
N ALA A 36 -6.01 3.77 3.26
CA ALA A 36 -5.85 4.11 1.86
C ALA A 36 -7.20 4.32 1.14
N MET A 37 -8.19 3.46 1.40
CA MET A 37 -9.55 3.60 0.85
C MET A 37 -10.24 4.88 1.34
N THR A 38 -9.96 5.31 2.58
CA THR A 38 -10.47 6.56 3.13
C THR A 38 -9.95 7.75 2.32
N LEU A 39 -8.64 7.86 2.13
CA LEU A 39 -8.05 8.93 1.32
C LEU A 39 -8.45 8.84 -0.16
N ALA A 40 -8.53 7.63 -0.72
CA ALA A 40 -8.94 7.44 -2.12
C ALA A 40 -10.37 7.95 -2.36
N ARG A 41 -11.29 7.70 -1.43
CA ARG A 41 -12.68 8.19 -1.53
C ARG A 41 -12.73 9.71 -1.51
N GLU A 42 -11.93 10.36 -0.66
CA GLU A 42 -11.84 11.82 -0.61
C GLU A 42 -11.23 12.40 -1.89
N ALA A 43 -10.10 11.84 -2.33
CA ALA A 43 -9.40 12.27 -3.55
C ALA A 43 -10.25 12.10 -4.82
N LEU A 44 -11.13 11.10 -4.83
CA LEU A 44 -11.99 10.75 -5.96
C LEU A 44 -13.45 11.19 -5.75
N ALA A 45 -13.74 12.00 -4.74
CA ALA A 45 -15.11 12.46 -4.45
C ALA A 45 -15.76 13.21 -5.62
N SER A 46 -14.95 13.85 -6.46
CA SER A 46 -15.41 14.56 -7.67
C SER A 46 -15.47 13.67 -8.92
N TYR A 47 -15.14 12.37 -8.82
CA TYR A 47 -15.16 11.48 -9.97
C TYR A 47 -16.62 11.15 -10.34
N PRO A 48 -17.00 11.05 -11.63
CA PRO A 48 -18.40 10.95 -12.05
C PRO A 48 -19.15 9.72 -11.51
N SER A 49 -18.45 8.72 -11.00
CA SER A 49 -19.03 7.49 -10.48
C SER A 49 -18.26 7.01 -9.25
N PRO A 50 -18.92 6.38 -8.27
CA PRO A 50 -18.24 5.80 -7.12
C PRO A 50 -17.38 4.62 -7.58
N ILE A 51 -16.06 4.74 -7.40
CA ILE A 51 -15.08 3.70 -7.77
C ILE A 51 -14.31 3.15 -6.56
N VAL A 52 -14.55 3.69 -5.37
CA VAL A 52 -14.00 3.20 -4.11
C VAL A 52 -15.17 2.69 -3.26
N PRO A 53 -15.30 1.38 -3.00
CA PRO A 53 -16.45 0.82 -2.28
C PRO A 53 -16.48 1.30 -0.84
N ALA A 54 -17.65 1.59 -0.28
CA ALA A 54 -17.79 1.88 1.15
C ALA A 54 -17.28 0.70 2.01
N VAL A 55 -16.58 0.98 3.11
CA VAL A 55 -16.19 -0.05 4.09
C VAL A 55 -17.20 -0.02 5.22
N TYR A 56 -17.83 -1.15 5.53
CA TYR A 56 -18.84 -1.23 6.59
C TYR A 56 -18.27 -1.72 7.91
N ALA A 57 -17.32 -2.66 7.86
CA ALA A 57 -16.62 -3.18 9.01
C ALA A 57 -15.27 -3.77 8.57
N TRP A 58 -14.33 -3.86 9.49
CA TRP A 58 -13.04 -4.52 9.26
C TRP A 58 -12.41 -4.86 10.60
N GLU A 59 -11.47 -5.81 10.58
CA GLU A 59 -10.64 -6.16 11.73
C GLU A 59 -9.23 -6.52 11.27
N GLY A 60 -8.22 -6.13 12.05
CA GLY A 60 -6.83 -6.48 11.78
C GLY A 60 -6.55 -7.96 12.06
N SER A 61 -5.38 -8.44 11.63
CA SER A 61 -4.94 -9.79 12.01
C SER A 61 -4.61 -9.82 13.51
N VAL A 62 -5.10 -10.83 14.24
CA VAL A 62 -4.92 -10.95 15.69
C VAL A 62 -4.04 -12.17 16.00
N LEU A 63 -3.05 -11.98 16.87
CA LEU A 63 -2.26 -13.08 17.44
C LEU A 63 -3.16 -13.90 18.37
N ALA A 64 -3.26 -15.21 18.16
CA ALA A 64 -3.94 -16.09 19.10
C ALA A 64 -3.31 -15.95 20.50
N SER A 65 -4.17 -15.77 21.52
CA SER A 65 -3.76 -15.53 22.91
C SER A 65 -3.35 -16.81 23.65
N ASP A 66 -3.46 -17.98 23.01
CA ASP A 66 -3.01 -19.26 23.57
C ASP A 66 -1.65 -19.68 23.00
N GLN A 67 -0.96 -20.54 23.74
CA GLN A 67 0.43 -20.94 23.53
C GLN A 67 0.67 -21.77 22.25
N SER A 68 -0.29 -21.83 21.32
CA SER A 68 -0.07 -22.37 19.97
C SER A 68 0.55 -21.27 19.08
N GLN A 69 1.89 -21.27 19.02
CA GLN A 69 2.72 -20.22 18.39
C GLN A 69 2.51 -19.97 16.87
N HIS A 70 1.43 -20.41 16.23
CA HIS A 70 1.34 -20.43 14.77
C HIS A 70 0.00 -20.08 14.12
N LEU A 71 -1.04 -19.66 14.85
CA LEU A 71 -2.32 -19.30 14.22
C LEU A 71 -2.64 -17.81 14.40
N LEU A 72 -2.25 -17.00 13.41
CA LEU A 72 -2.79 -15.66 13.21
C LEU A 72 -4.25 -15.81 12.77
N THR A 73 -5.18 -15.16 13.47
CA THR A 73 -6.53 -14.99 12.91
C THR A 73 -6.41 -13.99 11.75
N PRO A 74 -6.82 -14.35 10.52
CA PRO A 74 -6.64 -13.46 9.38
C PRO A 74 -7.53 -12.23 9.54
N GLY A 75 -6.96 -11.05 9.30
CA GLY A 75 -7.72 -9.82 9.23
C GLY A 75 -8.67 -9.82 8.03
N TRP A 76 -9.73 -9.02 8.10
CA TRP A 76 -10.78 -8.99 7.09
C TRP A 76 -11.37 -7.59 6.89
N VAL A 77 -11.98 -7.37 5.72
CA VAL A 77 -12.73 -6.16 5.36
C VAL A 77 -14.09 -6.56 4.79
N LEU A 78 -15.16 -5.97 5.31
CA LEU A 78 -16.51 -6.04 4.77
C LEU A 78 -16.84 -4.71 4.07
N SER A 79 -17.17 -4.77 2.79
CA SER A 79 -17.38 -3.59 1.95
C SER A 79 -18.59 -3.70 1.03
N GLU A 80 -18.97 -2.56 0.47
CA GLU A 80 -19.95 -2.41 -0.61
C GLU A 80 -19.60 -3.28 -1.81
N SER A 81 -20.62 -3.90 -2.40
CA SER A 81 -20.53 -4.54 -3.72
C SER A 81 -20.81 -3.50 -4.79
N LEU A 82 -19.76 -2.98 -5.42
CA LEU A 82 -19.90 -2.07 -6.57
C LEU A 82 -20.13 -2.88 -7.85
N PRO A 83 -21.04 -2.45 -8.74
CA PRO A 83 -21.24 -3.11 -10.02
C PRO A 83 -20.02 -2.95 -10.92
N GLY A 84 -19.75 -3.95 -11.75
CA GLY A 84 -18.66 -3.91 -12.72
C GLY A 84 -18.19 -5.29 -13.12
N SER A 85 -17.12 -5.31 -13.92
CA SER A 85 -16.40 -6.52 -14.30
C SER A 85 -14.91 -6.27 -14.20
N MET A 86 -14.12 -7.31 -13.93
CA MET A 86 -12.67 -7.19 -13.94
C MET A 86 -12.18 -6.74 -15.31
N LEU A 87 -11.27 -5.75 -15.32
CA LEU A 87 -10.73 -5.22 -16.57
C LEU A 87 -9.88 -6.27 -17.29
N SER A 88 -9.13 -7.09 -16.56
CA SER A 88 -8.29 -8.17 -17.10
C SER A 88 -9.10 -9.16 -17.94
N ASP A 89 -10.30 -9.55 -17.49
CA ASP A 89 -11.21 -10.44 -18.23
C ASP A 89 -11.70 -9.85 -19.56
N LYS A 90 -11.76 -8.52 -19.66
CA LYS A 90 -12.34 -7.82 -20.81
C LYS A 90 -11.29 -7.22 -21.73
N TRP A 91 -10.09 -6.94 -21.22
CA TRP A 91 -9.09 -6.12 -21.89
C TRP A 91 -8.82 -6.57 -23.33
N ASP A 92 -8.57 -7.86 -23.55
CA ASP A 92 -8.24 -8.38 -24.88
C ASP A 92 -9.41 -8.30 -25.87
N SER A 93 -10.65 -8.33 -25.38
CA SER A 93 -11.85 -8.19 -26.20
C SER A 93 -12.18 -6.74 -26.58
N LEU A 94 -11.57 -5.75 -25.91
CA LEU A 94 -11.81 -4.34 -26.18
C LEU A 94 -11.13 -3.91 -27.50
N GLY A 95 -11.89 -3.19 -28.33
CA GLY A 95 -11.34 -2.46 -29.47
C GLY A 95 -10.38 -1.34 -29.04
N SER A 96 -9.55 -0.85 -29.96
CA SER A 96 -8.54 0.18 -29.69
C SER A 96 -9.13 1.48 -29.11
N GLY A 97 -10.32 1.89 -29.57
CA GLY A 97 -11.03 3.06 -29.03
C GLY A 97 -11.36 2.90 -27.55
N ALA A 98 -11.99 1.78 -27.18
CA ALA A 98 -12.36 1.49 -25.80
C ALA A 98 -11.13 1.32 -24.89
N LYS A 99 -10.06 0.67 -25.37
CA LYS A 99 -8.79 0.58 -24.63
C LYS A 99 -8.22 1.96 -24.30
N ARG A 100 -8.22 2.87 -25.28
CA ARG A 100 -7.77 4.25 -25.08
C ARG A 100 -8.62 4.97 -24.04
N GLU A 101 -9.94 4.87 -24.12
CA GLU A 101 -10.85 5.47 -23.13
C GLU A 101 -10.60 4.95 -21.71
N VAL A 102 -10.40 3.64 -21.54
CA VAL A 102 -10.06 3.04 -20.24
C VAL A 102 -8.72 3.56 -19.72
N LEU A 103 -7.69 3.66 -20.57
CA LEU A 103 -6.39 4.21 -20.16
C LEU A 103 -6.48 5.68 -19.77
N GLU A 104 -7.29 6.48 -20.47
CA GLU A 104 -7.57 7.88 -20.12
C GLU A 104 -8.25 7.99 -18.74
N GLN A 105 -9.20 7.09 -18.43
CA GLN A 105 -9.85 7.01 -17.12
C GLN A 105 -8.86 6.63 -16.02
N ILE A 106 -8.05 5.59 -16.23
CA ILE A 106 -7.00 5.16 -15.29
C ILE A 106 -6.03 6.32 -15.02
N ALA A 107 -5.54 6.98 -16.08
CA ALA A 107 -4.65 8.14 -15.94
C ALA A 107 -5.29 9.27 -15.13
N THR A 108 -6.57 9.54 -15.37
CA THR A 108 -7.33 10.55 -14.62
C THR A 108 -7.45 10.19 -13.14
N ILE A 109 -7.73 8.93 -12.82
CA ILE A 109 -7.78 8.44 -11.43
C ILE A 109 -6.43 8.65 -10.75
N PHE A 110 -5.33 8.20 -11.38
CA PHE A 110 -3.98 8.39 -10.85
C PHE A 110 -3.61 9.84 -10.64
N GLN A 111 -3.93 10.70 -11.61
CA GLN A 111 -3.69 12.13 -11.50
C GLN A 111 -4.40 12.69 -10.26
N LYS A 112 -5.67 12.32 -10.02
CA LYS A 112 -6.43 12.77 -8.85
C LYS A 112 -5.83 12.28 -7.54
N LEU A 113 -5.47 11.00 -7.45
CA LEU A 113 -4.81 10.45 -6.25
C LEU A 113 -3.48 11.16 -5.95
N GLN A 114 -2.65 11.36 -6.98
CA GLN A 114 -1.34 11.98 -6.83
C GLN A 114 -1.45 13.48 -6.56
N ALA A 115 -2.43 14.18 -7.16
CA ALA A 115 -2.67 15.60 -6.92
C ALA A 115 -3.37 15.89 -5.60
N TYR A 116 -3.91 14.87 -4.92
CA TYR A 116 -4.61 15.03 -3.66
C TYR A 116 -3.68 15.67 -2.61
N LYS A 117 -4.18 16.72 -1.96
CA LYS A 117 -3.51 17.32 -0.81
C LYS A 117 -3.76 16.42 0.40
N LEU A 118 -2.72 15.73 0.86
CA LEU A 118 -2.82 14.88 2.03
C LEU A 118 -3.19 15.69 3.28
N PRO A 119 -3.97 15.11 4.21
CA PRO A 119 -4.25 15.70 5.52
C PRO A 119 -2.97 16.04 6.29
N ASP A 120 -3.01 17.11 7.09
CA ASP A 120 -1.86 17.56 7.89
C ASP A 120 -1.40 16.55 8.94
N SER A 121 -2.24 15.55 9.26
CA SER A 121 -1.92 14.40 10.12
C SER A 121 -0.93 13.43 9.46
N ILE A 122 -0.80 13.43 8.13
CA ILE A 122 0.12 12.56 7.40
C ILE A 122 1.45 13.29 7.21
N LYS A 123 2.42 12.99 8.08
CA LYS A 123 3.76 13.59 8.07
C LYS A 123 4.82 12.54 7.82
N GLY A 124 5.48 12.59 6.66
CA GLY A 124 6.56 11.67 6.29
C GLY A 124 6.14 10.67 5.21
N TYR A 125 6.77 9.49 5.23
CA TYR A 125 6.68 8.48 4.19
C TYR A 125 6.49 7.08 4.80
N GLY A 126 5.73 6.21 4.13
CA GLY A 126 5.45 4.86 4.60
C GLY A 126 4.09 4.35 4.12
N GLY A 127 3.54 3.39 4.86
CA GLY A 127 2.15 2.99 4.75
C GLY A 127 1.21 3.99 5.41
N LEU A 128 -0.07 3.68 5.39
CA LEU A 128 -1.11 4.49 6.04
C LEU A 128 -1.63 3.75 7.26
N ASN A 129 -2.04 4.51 8.28
CA ASN A 129 -2.58 3.96 9.50
C ASN A 129 -3.64 4.91 10.11
N PHE A 130 -4.27 4.53 11.21
CA PHE A 130 -5.14 5.40 12.01
C PHE A 130 -4.52 5.70 13.37
N ASP A 131 -4.67 6.93 13.84
CA ASP A 131 -4.41 7.29 15.25
C ASP A 131 -5.60 6.91 16.15
N SER A 132 -5.49 7.23 17.45
CA SER A 132 -6.55 6.98 18.45
C SER A 132 -7.85 7.74 18.19
N ASP A 133 -7.76 8.86 17.48
CA ASP A 133 -8.90 9.72 17.14
C ASP A 133 -9.53 9.32 15.80
N GLY A 134 -8.93 8.35 15.10
CA GLY A 134 -9.38 7.85 13.80
C GLY A 134 -8.92 8.68 12.61
N ASN A 135 -7.97 9.60 12.78
CA ASN A 135 -7.36 10.32 11.66
C ASN A 135 -6.37 9.43 10.92
N VAL A 136 -6.26 9.60 9.61
CA VAL A 136 -5.25 8.91 8.82
C VAL A 136 -3.87 9.51 9.10
N ILE A 137 -2.90 8.67 9.44
CA ILE A 137 -1.50 9.02 9.73
C ILE A 137 -0.54 8.15 8.90
N VAL A 138 0.74 8.50 8.91
CA VAL A 138 1.80 7.62 8.37
C VAL A 138 2.02 6.42 9.30
N GLY A 139 2.30 5.26 8.73
CA GLY A 139 2.64 4.05 9.47
C GLY A 139 3.61 3.15 8.70
N PRO A 140 3.85 1.92 9.22
CA PRO A 140 4.60 0.90 8.51
C PRO A 140 3.93 0.52 7.19
N THR A 141 4.72 0.13 6.19
CA THR A 141 4.15 -0.36 4.93
C THR A 141 3.55 -1.76 5.08
N PRO A 142 2.49 -2.08 4.31
CA PRO A 142 1.94 -3.43 4.25
C PRO A 142 2.88 -4.41 3.51
N ILE A 143 3.79 -3.91 2.67
CA ILE A 143 4.92 -4.67 2.15
C ILE A 143 6.05 -4.60 3.18
N TRP A 144 6.77 -5.70 3.42
CA TRP A 144 7.85 -5.70 4.40
C TRP A 144 8.97 -4.71 4.07
N GLY A 145 9.34 -3.96 5.10
CA GLY A 145 10.36 -2.92 5.05
C GLY A 145 9.79 -1.59 4.59
N GLY A 146 10.13 -0.53 5.29
CA GLY A 146 9.71 0.83 4.98
C GLY A 146 8.70 1.36 5.99
N GLY A 147 8.90 2.61 6.39
CA GLY A 147 7.90 3.39 7.11
C GLY A 147 7.67 2.95 8.56
N PRO A 148 7.14 3.85 9.41
CA PRO A 148 7.00 5.28 9.14
C PRO A 148 8.39 5.96 9.16
N CYS A 149 8.68 6.75 8.13
CA CYS A 149 9.94 7.48 7.98
C CYS A 149 9.67 8.99 7.91
N ALA A 150 10.53 9.81 8.49
CA ALA A 150 10.37 11.26 8.44
C ALA A 150 10.82 11.83 7.08
N THR A 151 11.82 11.19 6.46
CA THR A 151 12.45 11.68 5.23
C THR A 151 12.42 10.64 4.11
N TYR A 152 12.60 11.10 2.87
CA TYR A 152 12.72 10.23 1.71
C TYR A 152 14.00 9.39 1.80
N THR A 153 15.08 10.01 2.30
CA THR A 153 16.36 9.35 2.60
C THR A 153 16.18 8.16 3.56
N GLU A 154 15.44 8.35 4.67
CA GLU A 154 15.15 7.29 5.63
C GLU A 154 14.37 6.13 5.00
N LEU A 155 13.31 6.44 4.24
CA LEU A 155 12.47 5.41 3.58
C LEU A 155 13.30 4.48 2.69
N TYR A 156 14.11 5.05 1.79
CA TYR A 156 14.90 4.24 0.86
C TYR A 156 16.09 3.54 1.53
N THR A 157 16.60 4.10 2.62
CA THR A 157 17.60 3.41 3.45
C THR A 157 16.98 2.17 4.10
N GLU A 158 15.77 2.29 4.65
CA GLU A 158 15.05 1.18 5.28
C GLU A 158 14.68 0.10 4.27
N TYR A 159 14.19 0.48 3.08
CA TYR A 159 13.94 -0.48 2.00
C TYR A 159 15.21 -1.26 1.64
N LEU A 160 16.35 -0.58 1.43
CA LEU A 160 17.59 -1.27 1.09
C LEU A 160 18.02 -2.24 2.20
N GLN A 161 17.97 -1.80 3.46
CA GLN A 161 18.33 -2.64 4.61
C GLN A 161 17.43 -3.88 4.71
N THR A 162 16.11 -3.71 4.50
CA THR A 162 15.16 -4.83 4.53
C THR A 162 15.41 -5.82 3.41
N GLN A 163 15.63 -5.33 2.18
CA GLN A 163 15.92 -6.20 1.03
C GLN A 163 17.24 -6.96 1.21
N LEU A 164 18.26 -6.34 1.82
CA LEU A 164 19.51 -7.02 2.17
C LEU A 164 19.30 -8.13 3.21
N ALA A 165 18.47 -7.87 4.23
CA ALA A 165 18.12 -8.88 5.23
C ALA A 165 17.36 -10.06 4.60
N PHE A 166 16.44 -9.80 3.67
CA PHE A 166 15.75 -10.87 2.94
C PHE A 166 16.66 -11.65 2.00
N ALA A 167 17.55 -10.97 1.27
CA ALA A 167 18.52 -11.62 0.42
C ALA A 167 19.37 -12.64 1.20
N HIS A 168 19.74 -12.32 2.45
CA HIS A 168 20.50 -13.23 3.32
C HIS A 168 19.72 -14.49 3.73
N LYS A 169 18.39 -14.39 3.85
CA LYS A 169 17.50 -15.52 4.22
C LYS A 169 17.04 -16.34 3.01
N CYS A 170 17.32 -15.88 1.79
CA CYS A 170 16.91 -16.55 0.56
C CYS A 170 17.88 -17.68 0.22
N ASP A 171 17.41 -18.92 0.12
CA ASP A 171 18.28 -20.08 -0.19
C ASP A 171 18.95 -20.00 -1.57
N VAL A 172 18.29 -19.34 -2.53
CA VAL A 172 18.79 -19.20 -3.90
C VAL A 172 19.89 -18.16 -3.99
N VAL A 173 19.68 -16.99 -3.38
CA VAL A 173 20.60 -15.85 -3.46
C VAL A 173 21.69 -15.94 -2.38
N ASN A 174 21.33 -16.43 -1.19
CA ASN A 174 22.18 -16.54 0.00
C ASN A 174 23.01 -15.27 0.26
N GLY A 175 22.33 -14.12 0.19
CA GLY A 175 22.93 -12.79 0.34
C GLY A 175 24.04 -12.47 -0.67
N TRP A 176 24.13 -13.18 -1.80
CA TRP A 176 25.24 -13.14 -2.75
C TRP A 176 26.60 -13.41 -2.09
N ASN A 177 26.63 -14.35 -1.14
CA ASN A 177 27.86 -14.74 -0.48
C ASN A 177 28.87 -15.36 -1.47
N GLY A 178 30.17 -15.11 -1.28
CA GLY A 178 31.26 -15.71 -2.06
C GLY A 178 31.55 -15.10 -3.44
N CYS A 179 30.71 -14.21 -3.99
CA CYS A 179 30.93 -13.61 -5.32
C CYS A 179 31.46 -12.15 -5.30
N GLY A 180 31.77 -11.62 -4.11
CA GLY A 180 32.28 -10.24 -3.94
C GLY A 180 31.24 -9.12 -4.15
N LEU A 181 30.00 -9.46 -4.53
CA LEU A 181 28.92 -8.50 -4.71
C LEU A 181 28.43 -7.93 -3.37
N LEU A 182 28.24 -8.78 -2.35
CA LEU A 182 27.77 -8.34 -1.03
C LEU A 182 28.65 -7.23 -0.42
N PRO A 183 30.00 -7.35 -0.35
CA PRO A 183 30.85 -6.25 0.12
C PRO A 183 30.67 -4.94 -0.65
N ARG A 184 30.43 -5.01 -1.97
CA ARG A 184 30.20 -3.82 -2.80
C ARG A 184 28.86 -3.16 -2.49
N ILE A 185 27.80 -3.96 -2.34
CA ILE A 185 26.48 -3.43 -1.96
C ILE A 185 26.53 -2.83 -0.56
N MET A 186 27.16 -3.50 0.41
CA MET A 186 27.30 -2.97 1.77
C MET A 186 28.10 -1.66 1.80
N LYS A 187 29.16 -1.54 0.99
CA LYS A 187 29.89 -0.28 0.82
C LYS A 187 28.99 0.81 0.24
N PHE A 188 28.22 0.51 -0.81
CA PHE A 188 27.28 1.44 -1.41
C PHE A 188 26.18 1.88 -0.41
N ALA A 189 25.59 0.94 0.33
CA ALA A 189 24.59 1.23 1.35
C ALA A 189 25.12 2.18 2.43
N LYS A 190 26.39 1.99 2.83
CA LYS A 190 27.04 2.79 3.88
C LYS A 190 27.47 4.17 3.40
N GLU A 191 28.01 4.28 2.18
CA GLU A 191 28.74 5.46 1.72
C GLU A 191 28.10 6.16 0.52
N GLY A 192 27.45 5.40 -0.37
CA GLY A 192 26.97 5.88 -1.66
C GLY A 192 25.50 6.25 -1.71
N LEU A 193 24.62 5.54 -0.97
CA LEU A 193 23.18 5.74 -1.07
C LEU A 193 22.75 7.12 -0.52
N LYS A 194 23.18 7.45 0.69
CA LYS A 194 22.74 8.68 1.37
C LYS A 194 23.06 9.96 0.58
N PRO A 195 24.27 10.16 0.02
CA PRO A 195 24.55 11.34 -0.81
C PRO A 195 23.61 11.47 -2.02
N LEU A 196 23.27 10.37 -2.68
CA LEU A 196 22.36 10.38 -3.84
C LEU A 196 20.93 10.77 -3.43
N LEU A 197 20.44 10.23 -2.32
CA LEU A 197 19.10 10.55 -1.83
C LEU A 197 19.00 12.01 -1.36
N LEU A 198 20.02 12.52 -0.66
CA LEU A 198 20.11 13.93 -0.28
C LEU A 198 20.16 14.86 -1.50
N GLN A 199 20.85 14.46 -2.56
CA GLN A 199 20.85 15.21 -3.81
C GLN A 199 19.44 15.31 -4.40
N ILE A 200 18.70 14.19 -4.47
CA ILE A 200 17.31 14.15 -4.95
C ILE A 200 16.42 15.04 -4.06
N GLU A 201 16.54 14.95 -2.74
CA GLU A 201 15.80 15.79 -1.78
C GLU A 201 16.08 17.28 -1.98
N SER A 202 17.32 17.64 -2.36
CA SER A 202 17.72 19.03 -2.58
C SER A 202 17.29 19.60 -3.94
N GLU A 203 17.29 18.76 -4.99
CA GLU A 203 16.98 19.17 -6.36
C GLU A 203 15.49 19.09 -6.68
N SER A 204 14.76 18.21 -5.97
CA SER A 204 13.34 17.96 -6.22
C SER A 204 12.46 18.64 -5.17
N LYS A 205 11.33 19.18 -5.60
CA LYS A 205 10.24 19.57 -4.67
C LYS A 205 9.50 18.32 -4.22
N LEU A 206 10.18 17.45 -3.48
CA LEU A 206 9.58 16.24 -2.97
C LEU A 206 8.45 16.61 -2.01
N ARG A 207 7.32 15.92 -2.16
CA ARG A 207 6.22 15.94 -1.21
C ARG A 207 5.69 14.53 -1.02
N PRO A 208 5.23 14.17 0.18
CA PRO A 208 4.39 13.00 0.35
C PRO A 208 3.23 13.04 -0.66
N THR A 209 3.03 11.92 -1.34
CA THR A 209 2.07 11.78 -2.44
C THR A 209 1.37 10.46 -2.27
N PHE A 210 0.03 10.46 -2.35
CA PHE A 210 -0.71 9.20 -2.34
C PHE A 210 -0.59 8.53 -3.70
N VAL A 211 0.00 7.34 -3.69
CA VAL A 211 0.29 6.54 -4.88
C VAL A 211 -0.40 5.18 -4.76
N HIS A 212 -0.90 4.69 -5.89
CA HIS A 212 -1.36 3.32 -6.04
C HIS A 212 -0.32 2.58 -6.90
N ALA A 213 0.12 1.39 -6.49
CA ALA A 213 1.29 0.76 -7.12
C ALA A 213 0.96 -0.22 -8.25
N ASP A 214 -0.31 -0.62 -8.39
CA ASP A 214 -0.73 -1.67 -9.34
C ASP A 214 -2.20 -1.46 -9.77
N PHE A 215 -2.67 -1.99 -10.89
CA PHE A 215 -4.11 -2.11 -11.19
C PHE A 215 -4.58 -3.57 -11.25
N GLY A 216 -3.75 -4.50 -10.76
CA GLY A 216 -4.00 -5.93 -10.82
C GLY A 216 -3.61 -6.50 -12.18
N LYS A 217 -3.20 -7.77 -12.19
CA LYS A 217 -3.09 -8.59 -13.39
C LYS A 217 -4.44 -9.16 -13.79
#